data_AF-A0A959GSN2-F1
#
_entry.id   AF-A0A959GSN2-F1
#
_cell.length_a   1.000
_cell.length_b   1.000
_cell.length_c   1.000
_cell.angle_alpha   90.00
_cell.angle_beta   90.00
_cell.angle_gamma   90.00
#
_symmetry.space_group_name_H-M   'P 1'
#
loop_
_entity.id
_entity.type
_entity.pdbx_description
1 polymer ?
#
loop_
_entity_poly.entity_id
_entity_poly.type
_entity_poly.pdbx_seq_one_letter_code
_entity_poly.pdbx_strand_id
1 'polypeptide(L)' 'METWIALLRGINVGGKHIVPMKELISLLEANGFVNVKTYIQSGNVV' A
#
# COMPACT_ATOMS: atom_id res chain seq x y z
N MET A 1 -3.95 6.22 19.93
CA MET A 1 -3.96 5.11 18.95
C MET A 1 -2.81 5.39 18.00
N GLU A 2 -1.91 4.44 17.83
CA GLU A 2 -0.74 4.62 16.96
C GLU A 2 -1.13 4.31 15.52
N THR A 3 -0.75 5.19 14.60
CA THR A 3 -0.97 5.04 13.16
C THR A 3 0.38 4.88 12.49
N TRP A 4 0.50 3.83 11.67
CA TRP A 4 1.72 3.53 10.93
C TRP A 4 1.59 4.03 9.49
N ILE A 5 2.70 4.42 8.89
CA ILE A 5 2.73 4.89 7.50
C ILE A 5 3.82 4.12 6.76
N ALA A 6 3.47 3.57 5.60
CA ALA A 6 4.43 3.00 4.66
C ALA A 6 4.39 3.78 3.34
N LEU A 7 5.56 4.20 2.87
CA LEU A 7 5.71 4.98 1.64
C LEU A 7 6.56 4.19 0.65
N LEU A 8 5.91 3.67 -0.39
CA LEU A 8 6.58 3.00 -1.49
C LEU A 8 6.86 4.03 -2.59
N ARG A 9 8.05 3.95 -3.22
CA ARG A 9 8.47 4.87 -4.28
C ARG A 9 8.71 4.14 -5.60
N GLY A 10 8.49 4.83 -6.71
CA GLY A 10 8.82 4.32 -8.05
C GLY A 10 7.91 3.21 -8.55
N ILE A 11 6.73 3.04 -7.95
CA ILE A 11 5.71 2.06 -8.37
C ILE A 11 4.65 2.73 -9.25
N ASN A 12 4.01 1.95 -10.12
CA ASN A 12 2.85 2.38 -10.94
C ASN A 12 3.08 3.61 -11.83
N VAL A 13 4.34 3.99 -12.09
CA VAL A 13 4.69 5.10 -13.00
C VAL A 13 5.11 4.53 -14.35
N GLY A 14 4.52 5.05 -15.43
CA GLY A 14 4.88 4.66 -16.80
C GLY A 14 4.71 3.18 -17.11
N GLY A 15 3.79 2.49 -16.41
CA GLY A 15 3.56 1.06 -16.59
C GLY A 15 4.63 0.14 -15.98
N LYS A 16 5.56 0.68 -15.18
CA LYS A 16 6.63 -0.10 -14.53
C LYS A 16 6.33 -0.33 -13.05
N HIS A 17 6.92 -1.41 -12.51
CA HIS A 17 6.80 -1.79 -11.10
C HIS A 17 5.34 -1.75 -10.61
N ILE A 18 4.48 -2.48 -11.33
CA ILE A 18 3.04 -2.49 -11.06
C ILE A 18 2.79 -3.14 -9.70
N VAL A 19 2.10 -2.41 -8.83
CA VAL A 19 1.61 -2.90 -7.56
C VAL A 19 0.11 -2.66 -7.51
N PRO A 20 -0.70 -3.73 -7.61
CA PRO A 20 -2.14 -3.64 -7.41
C PRO A 20 -2.43 -3.27 -5.95
N MET A 21 -3.08 -2.13 -5.72
CA MET A 21 -3.34 -1.64 -4.35
C MET A 21 -4.21 -2.59 -3.53
N LYS A 22 -5.15 -3.29 -4.18
CA LYS A 22 -5.99 -4.30 -3.51
C LYS A 22 -5.16 -5.47 -2.96
N GLU A 23 -4.19 -5.95 -3.74
CA GLU A 23 -3.29 -7.03 -3.30
C GLU A 23 -2.33 -6.54 -2.21
N LEU A 24 -1.85 -5.29 -2.29
CA LEU A 24 -1.04 -4.67 -1.23
C LEU A 24 -1.81 -4.59 0.10
N ILE A 25 -3.08 -4.18 0.06
CA ILE A 25 -3.94 -4.16 1.26
C ILE A 25 -4.09 -5.58 1.82
N SER A 26 -4.50 -6.55 1.00
CA SER A 26 -4.70 -7.93 1.45
C SER A 26 -3.42 -8.57 2.01
N LEU A 27 -2.25 -8.26 1.45
CA LEU A 27 -0.98 -8.71 1.97
C LEU A 27 -0.72 -8.15 3.37
N LEU A 28 -0.92 -6.86 3.58
CA LEU A 28 -0.70 -6.23 4.89
C LEU A 28 -1.70 -6.74 5.93
N GLU A 29 -2.97 -6.89 5.56
CA GLU A 29 -3.99 -7.50 6.43
C GLU A 29 -3.61 -8.94 6.83
N ALA A 30 -3.11 -9.74 5.88
CA ALA A 30 -2.63 -11.10 6.16
C ALA A 30 -1.40 -11.15 7.08
N ASN A 31 -0.63 -10.05 7.17
CA ASN A 31 0.50 -9.90 8.10
C ASN A 31 0.11 -9.29 9.45
N GLY A 32 -1.19 -9.13 9.73
CA GLY A 32 -1.70 -8.67 11.03
C GLY A 32 -1.85 -7.17 11.17
N PHE A 33 -1.64 -6.40 10.09
CA PHE A 33 -1.99 -4.98 10.09
C PHE A 33 -3.50 -4.80 9.98
N VAL A 34 -4.04 -3.81 10.68
CA VAL A 34 -5.48 -3.56 10.74
C VAL A 34 -5.80 -2.17 10.21
N ASN A 35 -6.99 -2.00 9.65
CA ASN A 35 -7.47 -0.74 9.08
C ASN A 35 -6.60 -0.20 7.92
N VAL A 36 -5.94 -1.09 7.18
CA VAL A 36 -5.02 -0.74 6.09
C VAL A 36 -5.76 0.01 4.98
N LYS A 37 -5.24 1.19 4.61
CA LYS A 37 -5.77 2.01 3.51
C LYS A 37 -4.64 2.49 2.62
N THR A 38 -4.87 2.46 1.32
CA THR A 38 -3.99 3.05 0.32
C THR A 38 -4.56 4.37 -0.18
N TYR A 39 -3.71 5.37 -0.40
CA TYR A 39 -4.08 6.56 -1.16
C TYR A 39 -3.71 6.35 -2.63
N ILE A 40 -4.74 6.28 -3.49
CA ILE A 40 -4.64 6.08 -4.95
C ILE A 40 -3.65 4.96 -5.32
N GLN A 41 -3.05 5.02 -6.52
CA GLN A 41 -2.03 4.06 -6.97
C GLN A 41 -0.59 4.51 -6.61
N SER A 42 -0.40 5.33 -5.58
CA SER A 42 0.89 5.96 -5.29
C SER A 42 1.78 5.20 -4.31
N GLY A 43 1.27 4.14 -3.66
CA GLY A 43 2.04 3.38 -2.66
C GLY A 43 2.12 4.06 -1.29
N ASN A 44 1.22 5.01 -1.02
CA ASN A 44 1.08 5.61 0.29
C ASN A 44 0.07 4.79 1.08
N VAL A 45 0.52 4.16 2.17
CA VAL A 45 -0.30 3.30 3.01
C VAL A 45 -0.39 3.88 4.42
N VAL A 46 -1.58 3.80 5.01
CA VAL A 46 -1.89 4.15 6.39
C VAL A 46 -2.65 3.00 7.06
#